data_AF-A0A6M1SRU9-F1
#
_entry.id   AF-A0A6M1SRU9-F1
#
_cell.length_a   1.000
_cell.length_b   1.000
_cell.length_c   1.000
_cell.angle_alpha   90.00
_cell.angle_beta   90.00
_cell.angle_gamma   90.00
#
_symmetry.space_group_name_H-M   'P 1'
#
loop_
_entity.id
_entity.type
_entity.pdbx_description
1 polymer ?
#
loop_
_entity_poly.entity_id
_entity_poly.type
_entity_poly.pdbx_seq_one_letter_code
_entity_poly.pdbx_strand_id
1 'polypeptide(L)'
;MDTTATTSLRPWVSSYPENIRWDDRIDETPVHEQVLAACAKTPHALALDFLGGTTSFGELGKKIIAFAGALQTQFGVTKGTRVALMLPNTPFYPIAYYGVLRAGGTVVNCNPLYTVPELSHITKNAGADILVTLDLQQIFEKGEALLKAGHVKKLVVAHFPNALPLVKKILFSVAKRKDLARPRQSPHAASISYFDDLLSRNDTPTAVAIDARKDIAVQQYTGGTTGIPKGALLTHANISANMSQIDKWGDGLFLPPSKVVAVLPFFHIFAMTVCMNVPLSNGTPVIMLPRFELKALLALLERTRANVLPAVPTLLNAVARADSAKPEQLASLEVAISGGAALPDEVRAAFAKKSKALLAEGYGLTEASPVVCCAALRKTSKPMSIGLPLPGTDIRFVDVDNQSVVGVGENGELQVKGPQVMPGYYDNEDASRDLHGRLAPDRRRRPHGRGRLRLPRRPYQGPHHLLRLQRLSAHHRRSADDPRGSRRGQRHRRARRISRRGPGGLYQAQGRPDRDRSRPQELPFRQAQQDRNAQALHLQGRFAQNADRQALQERAA
;
A
#
# COMPACT_ATOMS: atom_id res chain seq x y z
N MET A 1 -22.99 -46.65 1.71
CA MET A 1 -23.19 -45.49 0.82
C MET A 1 -21.99 -44.59 1.00
N ASP A 2 -21.07 -44.67 0.04
CA ASP A 2 -19.83 -43.90 0.01
C ASP A 2 -20.17 -42.46 -0.40
N THR A 3 -20.13 -41.53 0.56
CA THR A 3 -20.19 -40.09 0.29
C THR A 3 -18.80 -39.50 0.38
N THR A 4 -17.92 -39.89 -0.55
CA THR A 4 -16.80 -39.04 -0.95
C THR A 4 -17.38 -37.81 -1.65
N ALA A 5 -17.89 -36.85 -0.87
CA ALA A 5 -18.16 -35.52 -1.38
C ALA A 5 -16.83 -34.99 -1.89
N THR A 6 -16.67 -34.94 -3.21
CA THR A 6 -15.58 -34.24 -3.88
C THR A 6 -15.61 -32.80 -3.38
N THR A 7 -14.79 -32.48 -2.40
CA THR A 7 -14.61 -31.11 -1.92
C THR A 7 -14.19 -30.30 -3.13
N SER A 8 -15.07 -29.41 -3.61
CA SER A 8 -14.72 -28.49 -4.70
C SER A 8 -13.41 -27.81 -4.32
N LEU A 9 -12.41 -27.84 -5.22
CA LEU A 9 -11.10 -27.23 -4.98
C LEU A 9 -11.20 -25.72 -4.70
N ARG A 10 -12.34 -25.09 -5.06
CA ARG A 10 -12.59 -23.66 -4.97
C ARG A 10 -14.02 -23.39 -4.50
N PRO A 11 -14.36 -23.70 -3.23
CA PRO A 11 -15.72 -23.59 -2.73
C PRO A 11 -16.25 -22.15 -2.73
N TRP A 12 -15.37 -21.14 -2.82
CA TRP A 12 -15.74 -19.73 -2.88
C TRP A 12 -16.35 -19.28 -4.22
N VAL A 13 -16.12 -20.03 -5.31
CA VAL A 13 -16.57 -19.60 -6.65
C VAL A 13 -18.09 -19.57 -6.74
N SER A 14 -18.79 -20.49 -6.06
CA SER A 14 -20.27 -20.45 -5.98
C SER A 14 -20.81 -19.28 -5.16
N SER A 15 -19.94 -18.52 -4.47
CA SER A 15 -20.31 -17.30 -3.74
C SER A 15 -19.92 -16.01 -4.48
N TYR A 16 -19.37 -16.11 -5.70
CA TYR A 16 -19.08 -14.93 -6.50
C TYR A 16 -20.37 -14.19 -6.89
N PRO A 17 -20.32 -12.85 -7.01
CA PRO A 17 -21.39 -12.10 -7.66
C PRO A 17 -21.64 -12.63 -9.08
N GLU A 18 -22.89 -12.57 -9.53
CA GLU A 18 -23.37 -13.20 -10.78
C GLU A 18 -22.57 -12.78 -12.03
N ASN A 19 -22.12 -11.52 -12.09
CA ASN A 19 -21.38 -10.96 -13.22
C ASN A 19 -19.88 -11.25 -13.21
N ILE A 20 -19.37 -11.98 -12.22
CA ILE A 20 -17.94 -12.17 -12.00
C ILE A 20 -17.60 -13.65 -12.12
N ARG A 21 -16.67 -14.00 -13.01
CA ARG A 21 -16.21 -15.39 -13.15
C ARG A 21 -14.80 -15.53 -12.64
N TRP A 22 -14.50 -16.69 -12.06
CA TRP A 22 -13.18 -16.97 -11.51
C TRP A 22 -12.11 -17.12 -12.59
N ASP A 23 -12.47 -17.66 -13.75
CA ASP A 23 -11.61 -17.97 -14.89
C ASP A 23 -11.59 -16.87 -15.97
N ASP A 24 -12.13 -15.69 -15.68
CA ASP A 24 -12.08 -14.57 -16.61
C ASP A 24 -10.63 -14.21 -16.97
N ARG A 25 -10.42 -13.91 -18.26
CA ARG A 25 -9.09 -13.58 -18.80
C ARG A 25 -8.46 -12.41 -18.03
N ILE A 26 -7.30 -12.65 -17.44
CA ILE A 26 -6.50 -11.62 -16.77
C ILE A 26 -5.67 -10.87 -17.82
N ASP A 27 -5.79 -9.54 -17.83
CA ASP A 27 -4.94 -8.68 -18.65
C ASP A 27 -3.60 -8.46 -17.95
N GLU A 28 -2.52 -8.80 -18.65
CA GLU A 28 -1.15 -8.65 -18.18
C GLU A 28 -0.34 -7.63 -18.98
N THR A 29 -1.00 -6.83 -19.81
CA THR A 29 -0.37 -5.75 -20.57
C THR A 29 0.41 -4.82 -19.63
N PRO A 30 1.65 -4.42 -19.96
CA PRO A 30 2.46 -3.58 -19.09
C PRO A 30 1.71 -2.36 -18.56
N VAL A 31 1.78 -2.15 -17.24
CA VAL A 31 1.03 -1.11 -16.51
C VAL A 31 0.97 0.25 -17.21
N HIS A 32 2.11 0.75 -17.69
CA HIS A 32 2.20 2.05 -18.34
C HIS A 32 1.52 2.09 -19.72
N GLU A 33 1.47 0.98 -20.45
CA GLU A 33 0.79 0.88 -21.74
C GLU A 33 -0.72 0.98 -21.58
N GLN A 34 -1.29 0.33 -20.54
CA GLN A 34 -2.73 0.43 -20.26
C GLN A 34 -3.15 1.88 -19.97
N VAL A 35 -2.34 2.61 -19.20
CA VAL A 35 -2.63 4.01 -18.87
C VAL A 35 -2.42 4.94 -20.06
N LEU A 36 -1.36 4.73 -20.86
CA LEU A 36 -1.16 5.49 -22.10
C LEU A 36 -2.27 5.23 -23.12
N ALA A 37 -2.79 4.01 -23.20
CA ALA A 37 -3.95 3.68 -24.03
C ALA A 37 -5.21 4.43 -23.56
N ALA A 38 -5.47 4.49 -22.25
CA ALA A 38 -6.54 5.31 -21.69
C ALA A 38 -6.34 6.80 -22.00
N CYS A 39 -5.10 7.30 -21.86
CA CYS A 39 -4.75 8.68 -22.20
C CYS A 39 -5.07 9.03 -23.67
N ALA A 40 -4.79 8.11 -24.59
CA ALA A 40 -5.06 8.26 -26.00
C ALA A 40 -6.56 8.12 -26.34
N LYS A 41 -7.28 7.23 -25.65
CA LYS A 41 -8.70 6.96 -25.88
C LYS A 41 -9.61 8.12 -25.45
N THR A 42 -9.29 8.78 -24.34
CA THR A 42 -10.14 9.84 -23.76
C THR A 42 -9.34 11.10 -23.41
N PRO A 43 -8.66 11.75 -24.37
CA PRO A 43 -7.65 12.78 -24.06
C PRO A 43 -8.22 14.03 -23.39
N HIS A 44 -9.50 14.33 -23.61
CA HIS A 44 -10.16 15.50 -23.02
C HIS A 44 -10.78 15.24 -21.64
N ALA A 45 -10.90 13.97 -21.23
CA ALA A 45 -11.47 13.62 -19.94
C ALA A 45 -10.52 14.01 -18.79
N LEU A 46 -11.09 14.29 -17.62
CA LEU A 46 -10.35 14.55 -16.40
C LEU A 46 -9.60 13.28 -15.97
N ALA A 47 -8.29 13.37 -15.77
CA ALA A 47 -7.48 12.29 -15.21
C ALA A 47 -7.18 12.53 -13.73
N LEU A 48 -6.70 13.73 -13.38
CA LEU A 48 -6.28 14.07 -12.03
C LEU A 48 -6.97 15.36 -11.56
N ASP A 49 -7.49 15.35 -10.33
CA ASP A 49 -7.86 16.56 -9.59
C ASP A 49 -7.02 16.62 -8.33
N PHE A 50 -6.11 17.58 -8.22
CA PHE A 50 -5.29 17.79 -7.03
C PHE A 50 -5.60 19.15 -6.41
N LEU A 51 -6.30 19.15 -5.28
CA LEU A 51 -6.71 20.35 -4.55
C LEU A 51 -7.47 21.39 -5.43
N GLY A 52 -8.16 20.93 -6.47
CA GLY A 52 -8.89 21.75 -7.44
C GLY A 52 -8.10 22.14 -8.69
N GLY A 53 -6.81 21.83 -8.77
CA GLY A 53 -6.05 21.87 -10.02
C GLY A 53 -6.32 20.60 -10.82
N THR A 54 -6.62 20.72 -12.12
CA THR A 54 -6.98 19.59 -12.96
C THR A 54 -5.89 19.23 -13.95
N THR A 55 -5.85 17.97 -14.37
CA THR A 55 -5.03 17.49 -15.48
C THR A 55 -5.87 16.52 -16.30
N SER A 56 -5.98 16.78 -17.60
CA SER A 56 -6.64 15.89 -18.53
C SER A 56 -5.79 14.65 -18.84
N PHE A 57 -6.44 13.59 -19.33
CA PHE A 57 -5.76 12.38 -19.79
C PHE A 57 -4.74 12.66 -20.91
N GLY A 58 -5.05 13.58 -21.83
CA GLY A 58 -4.14 13.99 -22.89
C GLY A 58 -2.90 14.72 -22.36
N GLU A 59 -3.06 15.61 -21.38
CA GLU A 59 -1.93 16.27 -20.72
C GLU A 59 -1.08 15.30 -19.90
N LEU A 60 -1.73 14.36 -19.18
CA LEU A 60 -1.03 13.32 -18.43
C LEU A 60 -0.18 12.46 -19.37
N GLY A 61 -0.76 11.96 -20.46
CA GLY A 61 -0.05 11.15 -21.46
C GLY A 61 1.16 11.89 -22.06
N LYS A 62 1.00 13.15 -22.45
CA LYS A 62 2.11 13.99 -22.96
C LYS A 62 3.24 14.13 -21.94
N LYS A 63 2.92 14.43 -20.68
CA LYS A 63 3.91 14.58 -19.61
C LYS A 63 4.63 13.25 -19.29
N ILE A 64 3.92 12.12 -19.32
CA ILE A 64 4.53 10.79 -19.15
C ILE A 64 5.56 10.52 -20.25
N ILE A 65 5.18 10.78 -21.51
CA ILE A 65 6.05 10.55 -22.68
C ILE A 65 7.29 11.46 -22.61
N ALA A 66 7.10 12.76 -22.37
CA ALA A 66 8.20 13.71 -22.26
C ALA A 66 9.15 13.36 -21.10
N PHE A 67 8.61 12.98 -19.94
CA PHE A 67 9.44 12.57 -18.80
C PHE A 67 10.23 11.29 -19.11
N ALA A 68 9.60 10.29 -19.75
CA ALA A 68 10.29 9.07 -20.17
C ALA A 68 11.43 9.37 -21.15
N GLY A 69 11.21 10.27 -22.12
CA GLY A 69 12.24 10.69 -23.05
C GLY A 69 13.42 11.36 -22.34
N ALA A 70 13.13 12.30 -21.43
CA ALA A 70 14.15 12.98 -20.65
C ALA A 70 14.93 12.02 -19.72
N LEU A 71 14.26 11.01 -19.13
CA LEU A 71 14.91 9.97 -18.35
C LEU A 71 15.94 9.18 -19.19
N GLN A 72 15.61 8.85 -20.44
CA GLN A 72 16.52 8.15 -21.34
C GLN A 72 17.67 9.07 -21.79
N THR A 73 17.38 10.28 -22.26
CA THR A 73 18.39 11.16 -22.86
C THR A 73 19.33 11.79 -21.83
N GLN A 74 18.82 12.16 -20.65
CA GLN A 74 19.60 12.90 -19.65
C GLN A 74 20.25 11.98 -18.61
N PHE A 75 19.66 10.81 -18.36
CA PHE A 75 20.11 9.92 -17.29
C PHE A 75 20.45 8.50 -17.77
N GLY A 76 20.25 8.19 -19.06
CA GLY A 76 20.54 6.87 -19.60
C GLY A 76 19.66 5.77 -19.00
N VAL A 77 18.44 6.10 -18.58
CA VAL A 77 17.51 5.10 -18.03
C VAL A 77 17.23 4.04 -19.09
N THR A 78 17.47 2.78 -18.73
CA THR A 78 17.22 1.60 -19.56
C THR A 78 16.68 0.46 -18.69
N LYS A 79 16.43 -0.71 -19.29
CA LYS A 79 16.06 -1.90 -18.53
C LYS A 79 17.09 -2.21 -17.43
N GLY A 80 16.59 -2.37 -16.21
CA GLY A 80 17.39 -2.63 -15.02
C GLY A 80 17.88 -1.37 -14.30
N THR A 81 17.71 -0.17 -14.87
CA THR A 81 17.88 1.08 -14.14
C THR A 81 16.77 1.21 -13.09
N ARG A 82 17.12 1.62 -11.87
CA ARG A 82 16.17 1.83 -10.77
C ARG A 82 16.08 3.31 -10.44
N VAL A 83 14.87 3.82 -10.40
CA VAL A 83 14.59 5.22 -10.12
C VAL A 83 13.75 5.30 -8.85
N ALA A 84 14.30 5.92 -7.83
CA ALA A 84 13.61 6.13 -6.57
C ALA A 84 12.61 7.28 -6.69
N LEU A 85 11.40 7.09 -6.14
CA LEU A 85 10.37 8.13 -6.05
C LEU A 85 10.12 8.43 -4.57
N MET A 86 10.53 9.63 -4.13
CA MET A 86 10.22 10.17 -2.81
C MET A 86 9.26 11.34 -2.98
N LEU A 87 8.04 11.02 -3.40
CA LEU A 87 6.99 11.97 -3.71
C LEU A 87 5.75 11.66 -2.86
N PRO A 88 5.10 12.67 -2.25
CA PRO A 88 3.74 12.53 -1.74
C PRO A 88 2.73 12.47 -2.91
N ASN A 89 1.45 12.32 -2.60
CA ASN A 89 0.39 12.37 -3.61
C ASN A 89 0.37 13.76 -4.25
N THR A 90 0.87 13.85 -5.47
CA THR A 90 0.89 15.05 -6.31
C THR A 90 0.79 14.61 -7.76
N PRO A 91 0.41 15.50 -8.71
CA PRO A 91 0.42 15.17 -10.13
C PRO A 91 1.78 14.71 -10.66
N PHE A 92 2.88 15.10 -10.00
CA PHE A 92 4.22 14.63 -10.35
C PHE A 92 4.40 13.12 -10.15
N TYR A 93 3.73 12.52 -9.16
CA TYR A 93 3.88 11.09 -8.87
C TYR A 93 3.39 10.22 -10.03
N PRO A 94 2.15 10.33 -10.54
CA PRO A 94 1.71 9.57 -11.72
C PRO A 94 2.63 9.78 -12.94
N ILE A 95 3.04 11.02 -13.21
CA ILE A 95 3.94 11.34 -14.33
C ILE A 95 5.27 10.59 -14.18
N ALA A 96 5.88 10.67 -13.00
CA ALA A 96 7.17 10.04 -12.72
C ALA A 96 7.06 8.50 -12.74
N TYR A 97 6.02 7.95 -12.11
CA TYR A 97 5.76 6.52 -12.04
C TYR A 97 5.66 5.92 -13.45
N TYR A 98 4.72 6.38 -14.26
CA TYR A 98 4.53 5.83 -15.61
C TYR A 98 5.67 6.21 -16.55
N GLY A 99 6.32 7.37 -16.36
CA GLY A 99 7.45 7.79 -17.17
C GLY A 99 8.68 6.90 -16.95
N VAL A 100 8.97 6.51 -15.70
CA VAL A 100 10.04 5.53 -15.39
C VAL A 100 9.75 4.20 -16.06
N LEU A 101 8.52 3.69 -15.92
CA LEU A 101 8.10 2.43 -16.55
C LEU A 101 8.21 2.49 -18.08
N ARG A 102 7.76 3.59 -18.70
CA ARG A 102 7.83 3.78 -20.16
C ARG A 102 9.27 3.92 -20.66
N ALA A 103 10.17 4.49 -19.85
CA ALA A 103 11.60 4.53 -20.14
C ALA A 103 12.28 3.15 -20.02
N GLY A 104 11.59 2.15 -19.47
CA GLY A 104 12.11 0.80 -19.22
C GLY A 104 12.73 0.61 -17.84
N GLY A 105 12.68 1.62 -16.97
CA GLY A 105 13.22 1.55 -15.62
C GLY A 105 12.27 0.89 -14.62
N THR A 106 12.82 0.53 -13.46
CA THR A 106 12.09 0.04 -12.30
C THR A 106 11.86 1.16 -11.30
N VAL A 107 10.63 1.32 -10.83
CA VAL A 107 10.30 2.27 -9.76
C VAL A 107 10.70 1.71 -8.40
N VAL A 108 11.38 2.51 -7.57
CA VAL A 108 11.65 2.23 -6.17
C VAL A 108 10.88 3.23 -5.30
N ASN A 109 9.83 2.78 -4.63
CA ASN A 109 9.02 3.67 -3.81
C ASN A 109 9.68 3.97 -2.47
N CYS A 110 9.80 5.27 -2.16
CA CYS A 110 10.34 5.78 -0.90
C CYS A 110 9.27 6.62 -0.18
N ASN A 111 9.00 6.29 1.08
CA ASN A 111 8.11 7.10 1.91
C ASN A 111 8.83 8.40 2.31
N PRO A 112 8.32 9.59 1.94
CA PRO A 112 8.93 10.88 2.32
C PRO A 112 9.02 11.10 3.84
N LEU A 113 8.27 10.35 4.63
CA LEU A 113 8.30 10.42 6.10
C LEU A 113 9.42 9.59 6.73
N TYR A 114 10.06 8.70 5.98
CA TYR A 114 11.20 7.96 6.49
C TYR A 114 12.38 8.88 6.81
N THR A 115 13.16 8.46 7.77
CA THR A 115 14.40 9.12 8.18
C THR A 115 15.48 8.93 7.12
N VAL A 116 16.52 9.77 7.13
CA VAL A 116 17.65 9.63 6.20
C VAL A 116 18.29 8.23 6.30
N PRO A 117 18.56 7.64 7.48
CA PRO A 117 19.11 6.29 7.56
C PRO A 117 18.25 5.20 6.91
N GLU A 118 16.93 5.26 7.10
CA GLU A 118 16.00 4.33 6.46
C GLU A 118 16.00 4.48 4.93
N LEU A 119 16.00 5.73 4.44
CA LEU A 119 16.09 6.03 3.01
C LEU A 119 17.44 5.64 2.42
N SER A 120 18.54 5.82 3.16
CA SER A 120 19.89 5.40 2.78
C SER A 120 19.94 3.88 2.59
N HIS A 121 19.35 3.12 3.52
CA HIS A 121 19.25 1.67 3.38
C HIS A 121 18.49 1.28 2.11
N ILE A 122 17.32 1.87 1.88
CA ILE A 122 16.48 1.58 0.70
C ILE A 122 17.21 1.90 -0.60
N THR A 123 17.71 3.13 -0.75
CA THR A 123 18.36 3.60 -1.99
C THR A 123 19.64 2.83 -2.28
N LYS A 124 20.47 2.57 -1.26
CA LYS A 124 21.67 1.74 -1.38
C LYS A 124 21.36 0.29 -1.73
N ASN A 125 20.41 -0.33 -1.03
CA ASN A 125 20.03 -1.72 -1.29
C ASN A 125 19.42 -1.88 -2.69
N ALA A 126 18.59 -0.94 -3.13
CA ALA A 126 18.04 -0.98 -4.47
C ALA A 126 19.12 -0.74 -5.54
N GLY A 127 20.14 0.06 -5.23
CA GLY A 127 21.04 0.61 -6.24
C GLY A 127 20.30 1.62 -7.13
N ALA A 128 19.50 2.48 -6.50
CA ALA A 128 18.75 3.52 -7.20
C ALA A 128 19.59 4.80 -7.27
N ASP A 129 20.28 5.01 -8.39
CA ASP A 129 21.18 6.16 -8.59
C ASP A 129 20.43 7.48 -8.85
N ILE A 130 19.14 7.42 -9.21
CA ILE A 130 18.31 8.58 -9.53
C ILE A 130 17.17 8.64 -8.53
N LEU A 131 16.94 9.83 -7.94
CA LEU A 131 15.84 10.09 -7.01
C LEU A 131 14.99 11.26 -7.50
N VAL A 132 13.69 11.03 -7.69
CA VAL A 132 12.70 12.07 -7.95
C VAL A 132 12.08 12.52 -6.62
N THR A 133 12.08 13.82 -6.37
CA THR A 133 11.64 14.43 -5.11
C THR A 133 11.01 15.82 -5.33
N LEU A 134 10.56 16.47 -4.26
CA LEU A 134 10.02 17.83 -4.26
C LEU A 134 11.00 18.83 -3.65
N ASP A 135 10.81 20.11 -3.97
CA ASP A 135 11.50 21.25 -3.33
C ASP A 135 10.84 21.74 -2.04
N LEU A 136 10.00 20.94 -1.39
CA LEU A 136 9.58 21.21 -0.01
C LEU A 136 10.78 20.98 0.91
N GLN A 137 11.14 21.95 1.74
CA GLN A 137 12.40 21.99 2.51
C GLN A 137 12.71 20.64 3.19
N GLN A 138 11.78 20.14 4.00
CA GLN A 138 11.94 18.90 4.77
C GLN A 138 12.11 17.63 3.91
N ILE A 139 11.62 17.64 2.67
CA ILE A 139 11.74 16.52 1.74
C ILE A 139 13.03 16.68 0.91
N PHE A 140 13.32 17.90 0.46
CA PHE A 140 14.51 18.22 -0.30
C PHE A 140 15.79 17.93 0.49
N GLU A 141 15.86 18.37 1.76
CA GLU A 141 17.03 18.14 2.64
C GLU A 141 17.37 16.65 2.77
N LYS A 142 16.36 15.77 2.80
CA LYS A 142 16.58 14.32 2.81
C LYS A 142 17.19 13.84 1.50
N GLY A 143 16.68 14.32 0.36
CA GLY A 143 17.24 14.02 -0.95
C GLY A 143 18.69 14.50 -1.08
N GLU A 144 18.98 15.71 -0.62
CA GLU A 144 20.33 16.29 -0.60
C GLU A 144 21.26 15.50 0.32
N ALA A 145 20.79 15.06 1.49
CA ALA A 145 21.57 14.21 2.39
C ALA A 145 21.93 12.86 1.75
N LEU A 146 21.00 12.23 1.01
CA LEU A 146 21.26 10.99 0.27
C LEU A 146 22.27 11.20 -0.86
N LEU A 147 22.19 12.34 -1.54
CA LEU A 147 23.11 12.74 -2.60
C LEU A 147 24.52 12.96 -2.03
N LYS A 148 24.62 13.70 -0.92
CA LYS A 148 25.89 13.94 -0.19
C LYS A 148 26.52 12.64 0.29
N ALA A 149 25.71 11.68 0.76
CA ALA A 149 26.16 10.36 1.19
C ALA A 149 26.51 9.42 0.02
N GLY A 150 26.28 9.83 -1.23
CA GLY A 150 26.53 9.02 -2.42
C GLY A 150 25.58 7.81 -2.57
N HIS A 151 24.46 7.79 -1.86
CA HIS A 151 23.44 6.74 -2.00
C HIS A 151 22.55 6.94 -3.23
N VAL A 152 22.48 8.19 -3.71
CA VAL A 152 21.94 8.56 -5.01
C VAL A 152 22.96 9.47 -5.69
N LYS A 153 23.00 9.48 -7.02
CA LYS A 153 23.94 10.27 -7.82
C LYS A 153 23.30 11.51 -8.44
N LYS A 154 21.99 11.45 -8.71
CA LYS A 154 21.22 12.52 -9.34
C LYS A 154 19.89 12.72 -8.62
N LEU A 155 19.52 13.99 -8.45
CA LEU A 155 18.19 14.39 -7.99
C LEU A 155 17.40 15.00 -9.13
N VAL A 156 16.15 14.59 -9.28
CA VAL A 156 15.15 15.29 -10.09
C VAL A 156 14.17 15.95 -9.13
N VAL A 157 14.15 17.29 -9.12
CA VAL A 157 13.36 18.05 -8.14
C VAL A 157 12.18 18.72 -8.84
N ALA A 158 10.97 18.37 -8.41
CA ALA A 158 9.74 19.01 -8.83
C ALA A 158 9.42 20.22 -7.95
N HIS A 159 9.02 21.31 -8.60
CA HIS A 159 8.61 22.53 -7.91
C HIS A 159 7.17 22.38 -7.40
N PHE A 160 6.99 22.16 -6.10
CA PHE A 160 5.68 21.86 -5.50
C PHE A 160 4.55 22.85 -5.87
N PRO A 161 4.78 24.18 -5.92
CA PRO A 161 3.75 25.13 -6.34
C PRO A 161 3.17 24.87 -7.74
N ASN A 162 3.90 24.20 -8.64
CA ASN A 162 3.40 23.83 -9.97
C ASN A 162 2.37 22.70 -9.94
N ALA A 163 2.18 22.02 -8.81
CA ALA A 163 1.06 21.10 -8.60
C ALA A 163 -0.26 21.83 -8.24
N LEU A 164 -0.20 23.06 -7.73
CA LEU A 164 -1.37 23.77 -7.21
C LEU A 164 -2.14 24.52 -8.30
N PRO A 165 -3.47 24.65 -8.19
CA PRO A 165 -4.22 25.56 -9.06
C PRO A 165 -3.74 27.00 -8.90
N LEU A 166 -3.89 27.79 -9.98
CA LEU A 166 -3.22 29.09 -10.16
C LEU A 166 -3.33 30.03 -8.96
N VAL A 167 -4.53 30.21 -8.40
CA VAL A 167 -4.76 31.08 -7.24
C VAL A 167 -4.01 30.57 -5.99
N LYS A 168 -4.06 29.27 -5.73
CA LYS A 168 -3.36 28.65 -4.60
C LYS A 168 -1.85 28.67 -4.78
N LYS A 169 -1.37 28.52 -6.02
CA LYS A 169 0.05 28.64 -6.38
C LYS A 169 0.60 30.02 -6.01
N ILE A 170 -0.11 31.09 -6.38
CA ILE A 170 0.30 32.47 -6.06
C ILE A 170 0.35 32.66 -4.54
N LEU A 171 -0.73 32.31 -3.82
CA LEU A 171 -0.79 32.47 -2.37
C LEU A 171 0.32 31.68 -1.65
N PHE A 172 0.56 30.44 -2.07
CA PHE A 172 1.61 29.61 -1.50
C PHE A 172 3.01 30.18 -1.76
N SER A 173 3.28 30.62 -3.00
CA SER A 173 4.60 31.14 -3.38
C SER A 173 4.98 32.42 -2.62
N VAL A 174 3.98 33.19 -2.16
CA VAL A 174 4.16 34.39 -1.35
C VAL A 174 4.20 34.05 0.15
N ALA A 175 3.18 33.38 0.68
CA ALA A 175 3.00 33.19 2.12
C ALA A 175 3.83 32.03 2.72
N LYS A 176 4.20 31.05 1.89
CA LYS A 176 4.86 29.79 2.29
C LYS A 176 6.24 29.64 1.65
N ARG A 177 6.86 30.74 1.19
CA ARG A 177 8.18 30.72 0.54
C ARG A 177 9.28 30.11 1.42
N LYS A 178 9.18 30.25 2.74
CA LYS A 178 10.12 29.67 3.71
C LYS A 178 10.04 28.14 3.81
N ASP A 179 8.92 27.55 3.39
CA ASP A 179 8.72 26.09 3.38
C ASP A 179 9.33 25.44 2.11
N LEU A 180 9.80 26.26 1.16
CA LEU A 180 10.45 25.82 -0.08
C LEU A 180 11.98 25.90 0.05
N ALA A 181 12.63 24.81 -0.33
CA ALA A 181 14.05 24.79 -0.58
C ALA A 181 14.43 25.63 -1.79
N ARG A 182 15.72 25.94 -1.89
CA ARG A 182 16.32 26.58 -3.06
C ARG A 182 17.34 25.62 -3.68
N PRO A 183 16.90 24.59 -4.43
CA PRO A 183 17.81 23.60 -5.01
C PRO A 183 18.93 24.21 -5.86
N ARG A 184 18.67 25.35 -6.51
CA ARG A 184 19.69 26.11 -7.28
C ARG A 184 20.85 26.65 -6.43
N GLN A 185 20.64 26.82 -5.12
CA GLN A 185 21.63 27.31 -4.16
C GLN A 185 22.30 26.16 -3.38
N SER A 186 21.93 24.90 -3.67
CA SER A 186 22.57 23.73 -3.08
C SER A 186 24.04 23.65 -3.48
N PRO A 187 24.96 23.26 -2.57
CA PRO A 187 26.33 22.89 -2.92
C PRO A 187 26.42 21.77 -3.97
N HIS A 188 25.33 21.01 -4.17
CA HIS A 188 25.23 19.91 -5.11
C HIS A 188 24.37 20.25 -6.35
N ALA A 189 24.19 21.54 -6.67
CA ALA A 189 23.36 22.00 -7.78
C ALA A 189 23.68 21.32 -9.14
N ALA A 190 24.94 20.96 -9.40
CA ALA A 190 25.35 20.27 -10.63
C ALA A 190 24.79 18.83 -10.79
N SER A 191 24.30 18.23 -9.69
CA SER A 191 23.65 16.91 -9.68
C SER A 191 22.13 16.99 -9.53
N ILE A 192 21.58 18.21 -9.61
CA ILE A 192 20.14 18.47 -9.50
C ILE A 192 19.60 18.90 -10.86
N SER A 193 18.60 18.17 -11.35
CA SER A 193 17.79 18.55 -12.51
C SER A 193 16.38 18.94 -12.05
N TYR A 194 15.71 19.80 -12.80
CA TYR A 194 14.37 20.28 -12.47
C TYR A 194 13.33 19.52 -13.28
N PHE A 195 12.27 19.07 -12.61
CA PHE A 195 11.24 18.23 -13.23
C PHE A 195 10.58 18.93 -14.43
N ASP A 196 10.24 20.22 -14.31
CA ASP A 196 9.60 20.98 -15.38
C ASP A 196 10.55 21.25 -16.55
N ASP A 197 11.84 21.44 -16.29
CA ASP A 197 12.86 21.55 -17.33
C ASP A 197 12.96 20.23 -18.11
N LEU A 198 12.89 19.07 -17.44
CA LEU A 198 12.86 17.77 -18.10
C LEU A 198 11.59 17.57 -18.95
N LEU A 199 10.43 18.03 -18.48
CA LEU A 199 9.19 17.97 -19.26
C LEU A 199 9.23 18.90 -20.48
N SER A 200 9.78 20.11 -20.35
CA SER A 200 9.80 21.12 -21.42
C SER A 200 10.72 20.75 -22.58
N ARG A 201 11.71 19.87 -22.34
CA ARG A 201 12.52 19.27 -23.40
C ARG A 201 11.67 18.55 -24.45
N ASN A 202 10.54 17.99 -24.03
CA ASN A 202 9.62 17.25 -24.90
C ASN A 202 10.34 16.15 -25.72
N ASP A 203 11.37 15.54 -25.12
CA ASP A 203 12.14 14.47 -25.73
C ASP A 203 11.22 13.27 -26.01
N THR A 204 11.34 12.65 -27.18
CA THR A 204 10.58 11.45 -27.52
C THR A 204 11.34 10.20 -27.05
N PRO A 205 10.76 9.36 -26.17
CA PRO A 205 11.43 8.16 -25.69
C PRO A 205 11.54 7.12 -26.81
N THR A 206 12.69 6.46 -26.87
CA THR A 206 12.85 5.25 -27.68
C THR A 206 11.91 4.15 -27.15
N ALA A 207 11.32 3.38 -28.05
CA ALA A 207 10.47 2.25 -27.66
C ALA A 207 11.31 1.19 -26.92
N VAL A 208 10.79 0.72 -25.79
CA VAL A 208 11.41 -0.36 -25.00
C VAL A 208 10.43 -1.53 -25.00
N ALA A 209 10.82 -2.67 -25.57
CA ALA A 209 9.99 -3.87 -25.54
C ALA A 209 9.98 -4.47 -24.13
N ILE A 210 8.88 -4.39 -23.38
CA ILE A 210 8.75 -4.92 -22.02
C ILE A 210 8.22 -6.36 -22.05
N ASP A 211 8.94 -7.31 -21.46
CA ASP A 211 8.42 -8.65 -21.16
C ASP A 211 7.71 -8.59 -19.82
N ALA A 212 6.38 -8.46 -19.85
CA ALA A 212 5.59 -8.16 -18.68
C ALA A 212 5.82 -9.15 -17.51
N ARG A 213 6.08 -10.43 -17.80
CA ARG A 213 6.27 -11.47 -16.78
C ARG A 213 7.68 -11.53 -16.20
N LYS A 214 8.66 -10.85 -16.82
CA LYS A 214 10.07 -10.90 -16.38
C LYS A 214 10.60 -9.55 -15.93
N ASP A 215 10.18 -8.48 -16.59
CA ASP A 215 10.67 -7.13 -16.28
C ASP A 215 9.97 -6.58 -15.03
N ILE A 216 10.78 -6.06 -14.10
CA ILE A 216 10.29 -5.52 -12.81
C ILE A 216 9.78 -4.11 -13.02
N ALA A 217 8.50 -3.89 -12.76
CA ALA A 217 7.88 -2.58 -12.75
C ALA A 217 8.23 -1.83 -11.46
N VAL A 218 8.08 -2.50 -10.31
CA VAL A 218 8.22 -1.87 -8.99
C VAL A 218 9.04 -2.75 -8.07
N GLN A 219 10.04 -2.16 -7.42
CA GLN A 219 10.71 -2.72 -6.26
C GLN A 219 10.17 -2.01 -5.02
N GLN A 220 9.22 -2.65 -4.34
CA GLN A 220 8.49 -2.06 -3.23
C GLN A 220 9.11 -2.49 -1.91
N TYR A 221 9.62 -1.55 -1.12
CA TYR A 221 10.16 -1.87 0.19
C TYR A 221 9.05 -2.07 1.22
N THR A 222 9.16 -3.15 2.00
CA THR A 222 8.26 -3.47 3.12
C THR A 222 9.09 -3.70 4.38
N GLY A 223 8.61 -3.20 5.52
CA GLY A 223 9.20 -3.55 6.81
C GLY A 223 8.91 -5.02 7.11
N GLY A 224 9.90 -5.90 7.02
CA GLY A 224 9.76 -7.28 7.47
C GLY A 224 9.75 -7.38 9.00
N THR A 225 9.34 -8.54 9.54
CA THR A 225 9.43 -8.88 10.98
C THR A 225 10.85 -8.75 11.56
N THR A 226 11.87 -8.77 10.69
CA THR A 226 13.29 -8.62 11.00
C THR A 226 13.74 -7.16 11.20
N GLY A 227 12.84 -6.18 11.09
CA GLY A 227 13.12 -4.75 11.29
C GLY A 227 13.76 -4.03 10.10
N ILE A 228 14.54 -4.73 9.27
CA ILE A 228 15.15 -4.18 8.06
C ILE A 228 14.17 -4.29 6.86
N PRO A 229 13.87 -3.18 6.16
CA PRO A 229 13.02 -3.22 4.98
C PRO A 229 13.58 -4.09 3.85
N LYS A 230 12.72 -4.92 3.23
CA LYS A 230 13.04 -5.82 2.12
C LYS A 230 12.36 -5.34 0.84
N GLY A 231 13.06 -5.36 -0.29
CA GLY A 231 12.50 -4.95 -1.58
C GLY A 231 11.72 -6.10 -2.24
N ALA A 232 10.39 -6.09 -2.19
CA ALA A 232 9.53 -6.98 -2.96
C ALA A 232 9.62 -6.63 -4.45
N LEU A 233 9.94 -7.62 -5.30
CA LEU A 233 10.08 -7.41 -6.76
C LEU A 233 8.75 -7.69 -7.45
N LEU A 234 8.09 -6.67 -7.99
CA LEU A 234 6.81 -6.80 -8.69
C LEU A 234 7.03 -6.63 -10.19
N THR A 235 6.75 -7.68 -10.95
CA THR A 235 6.77 -7.61 -12.42
C THR A 235 5.63 -6.73 -12.93
N HIS A 236 5.73 -6.27 -14.17
CA HIS A 236 4.61 -5.62 -14.84
C HIS A 236 3.35 -6.50 -14.79
N ALA A 237 3.48 -7.78 -15.12
CA ALA A 237 2.39 -8.76 -15.12
C ALA A 237 1.75 -8.92 -13.75
N ASN A 238 2.52 -8.90 -12.65
CA ASN A 238 1.95 -9.02 -11.31
C ASN A 238 1.01 -7.86 -10.98
N ILE A 239 1.44 -6.62 -11.29
CA ILE A 239 0.66 -5.41 -11.01
C ILE A 239 -0.54 -5.33 -11.96
N SER A 240 -0.35 -5.53 -13.26
CA SER A 240 -1.45 -5.50 -14.24
C SER A 240 -2.46 -6.62 -14.01
N ALA A 241 -2.01 -7.81 -13.59
CA ALA A 241 -2.92 -8.88 -13.22
C ALA A 241 -3.81 -8.46 -12.05
N ASN A 242 -3.23 -7.86 -11.01
CA ASN A 242 -4.04 -7.39 -9.89
C ASN A 242 -4.96 -6.22 -10.28
N MET A 243 -4.52 -5.33 -11.17
CA MET A 243 -5.39 -4.30 -11.73
C MET A 243 -6.60 -4.93 -12.43
N SER A 244 -6.37 -5.91 -13.29
CA SER A 244 -7.43 -6.63 -14.02
C SER A 244 -8.36 -7.41 -13.08
N GLN A 245 -7.83 -7.98 -12.00
CA GLN A 245 -8.60 -8.67 -10.97
C GLN A 245 -9.48 -7.70 -10.17
N ILE A 246 -8.94 -6.54 -9.78
CA ILE A 246 -9.67 -5.49 -9.04
C ILE A 246 -10.77 -4.88 -9.91
N ASP A 247 -10.48 -4.61 -11.19
CA ASP A 247 -11.45 -4.06 -12.12
C ASP A 247 -12.67 -4.99 -12.29
N LYS A 248 -12.41 -6.28 -12.55
CA LYS A 248 -13.48 -7.30 -12.60
C LYS A 248 -14.23 -7.41 -11.29
N TRP A 249 -13.53 -7.41 -10.15
CA TRP A 249 -14.17 -7.46 -8.84
C TRP A 249 -15.05 -6.23 -8.54
N GLY A 250 -14.68 -5.09 -9.14
CA GLY A 250 -15.43 -3.85 -9.08
C GLY A 250 -16.79 -3.90 -9.77
N ASP A 251 -16.99 -4.82 -10.74
CA ASP A 251 -18.23 -4.90 -11.53
C ASP A 251 -18.65 -3.49 -12.03
N GLY A 252 -17.76 -2.89 -12.83
CA GLY A 252 -17.89 -1.54 -13.38
C GLY A 252 -17.65 -0.38 -12.40
N LEU A 253 -17.33 -0.64 -11.11
CA LEU A 253 -17.12 0.43 -10.11
C LEU A 253 -15.99 1.39 -10.47
N PHE A 254 -14.95 0.89 -11.15
CA PHE A 254 -13.78 1.68 -11.53
C PHE A 254 -13.85 2.22 -12.97
N LEU A 255 -15.03 2.22 -13.59
CA LEU A 255 -15.26 2.83 -14.91
C LEU A 255 -15.92 4.20 -14.76
N PRO A 256 -15.74 5.14 -15.72
CA PRO A 256 -16.51 6.37 -15.73
C PRO A 256 -18.03 6.08 -15.71
N PRO A 257 -18.84 6.91 -15.01
CA PRO A 257 -18.52 8.23 -14.47
C PRO A 257 -17.96 8.24 -13.04
N SER A 258 -17.46 7.10 -12.52
CA SER A 258 -16.84 7.05 -11.19
C SER A 258 -15.69 8.04 -11.02
N LYS A 259 -15.40 8.37 -9.77
CA LYS A 259 -14.29 9.22 -9.34
C LYS A 259 -13.69 8.61 -8.08
N VAL A 260 -12.42 8.26 -8.14
CA VAL A 260 -11.75 7.53 -7.06
C VAL A 260 -10.94 8.50 -6.21
N VAL A 261 -11.15 8.47 -4.89
CA VAL A 261 -10.38 9.28 -3.95
C VAL A 261 -8.99 8.69 -3.73
N ALA A 262 -7.96 9.52 -3.86
CA ALA A 262 -6.56 9.21 -3.56
C ALA A 262 -6.05 10.07 -2.40
N VAL A 263 -6.40 9.65 -1.19
CA VAL A 263 -5.90 10.22 0.08
C VAL A 263 -4.86 9.33 0.76
N LEU A 264 -4.86 8.03 0.42
CA LEU A 264 -3.82 7.09 0.80
C LEU A 264 -2.55 7.32 -0.06
N PRO A 265 -1.34 7.17 0.50
CA PRO A 265 -0.10 7.54 -0.17
C PRO A 265 0.28 6.59 -1.32
N PHE A 266 0.54 7.12 -2.51
CA PHE A 266 0.89 6.33 -3.71
C PHE A 266 2.18 5.52 -3.59
N PHE A 267 3.12 5.90 -2.71
CA PHE A 267 4.31 5.08 -2.44
C PHE A 267 3.98 3.75 -1.73
N HIS A 268 2.72 3.54 -1.31
CA HIS A 268 2.21 2.30 -0.77
C HIS A 268 1.43 1.53 -1.84
N ILE A 269 1.75 0.24 -2.02
CA ILE A 269 1.19 -0.67 -3.05
C ILE A 269 -0.34 -0.63 -3.15
N PHE A 270 -1.05 -0.48 -2.02
CA PHE A 270 -2.52 -0.35 -1.97
C PHE A 270 -3.01 0.87 -2.75
N ALA A 271 -2.50 2.06 -2.42
CA ALA A 271 -2.92 3.28 -3.10
C ALA A 271 -2.38 3.35 -4.54
N MET A 272 -1.14 2.89 -4.76
CA MET A 272 -0.55 2.81 -6.10
C MET A 272 -1.46 2.01 -7.05
N THR A 273 -1.96 0.87 -6.59
CA THR A 273 -2.75 -0.01 -7.45
C THR A 273 -4.23 0.40 -7.49
N VAL A 274 -4.89 0.51 -6.33
CA VAL A 274 -6.34 0.70 -6.23
C VAL A 274 -6.77 2.16 -6.43
N CYS A 275 -6.00 3.12 -5.90
CA CYS A 275 -6.35 4.55 -6.03
C CYS A 275 -5.86 5.17 -7.34
N MET A 276 -4.84 4.59 -8.00
CA MET A 276 -4.16 5.21 -9.14
C MET A 276 -4.16 4.32 -10.39
N ASN A 277 -3.51 3.16 -10.36
CA ASN A 277 -3.33 2.35 -11.58
C ASN A 277 -4.67 1.90 -12.18
N VAL A 278 -5.54 1.28 -11.38
CA VAL A 278 -6.86 0.78 -11.83
C VAL A 278 -7.75 1.90 -12.40
N PRO A 279 -8.03 3.01 -11.69
CA PRO A 279 -8.86 4.05 -12.27
C PRO A 279 -8.23 4.69 -13.51
N LEU A 280 -6.92 4.97 -13.51
CA LEU A 280 -6.29 5.61 -14.66
C LEU A 280 -6.24 4.71 -15.90
N SER A 281 -6.06 3.39 -15.75
CA SER A 281 -6.14 2.46 -16.89
C SER A 281 -7.54 2.38 -17.49
N ASN A 282 -8.56 2.75 -16.72
CA ASN A 282 -9.96 2.72 -17.13
C ASN A 282 -10.49 4.06 -17.67
N GLY A 283 -9.68 5.12 -17.70
CA GLY A 283 -10.16 6.46 -18.04
C GLY A 283 -10.94 7.15 -16.91
N THR A 284 -10.83 6.64 -15.69
CA THR A 284 -11.53 7.13 -14.50
C THR A 284 -10.68 8.17 -13.75
N PRO A 285 -11.24 9.34 -13.40
CA PRO A 285 -10.51 10.39 -12.69
C PRO A 285 -10.11 9.98 -11.27
N VAL A 286 -8.93 10.41 -10.86
CA VAL A 286 -8.36 10.26 -9.53
C VAL A 286 -8.37 11.62 -8.80
N ILE A 287 -9.07 11.67 -7.67
CA ILE A 287 -9.32 12.90 -6.90
C ILE A 287 -8.42 12.89 -5.64
N MET A 288 -7.43 13.77 -5.62
CA MET A 288 -6.22 13.62 -4.82
C MET A 288 -6.13 14.61 -3.66
N LEU A 289 -5.64 14.11 -2.52
CA LEU A 289 -5.07 14.91 -1.44
C LEU A 289 -3.62 14.50 -1.21
N PRO A 290 -2.73 15.43 -0.82
CA PRO A 290 -1.32 15.12 -0.56
C PRO A 290 -1.14 14.19 0.65
N ARG A 291 -2.08 14.27 1.60
CA ARG A 291 -2.18 13.45 2.81
C ARG A 291 -3.59 13.52 3.36
N PHE A 292 -3.90 12.64 4.30
CA PHE A 292 -5.17 12.72 5.03
C PHE A 292 -5.23 13.97 5.92
N GLU A 293 -6.26 14.78 5.69
CA GLU A 293 -6.75 15.79 6.60
C GLU A 293 -8.29 15.75 6.48
N LEU A 294 -8.98 15.64 7.62
CA LEU A 294 -10.40 15.33 7.64
C LEU A 294 -11.23 16.44 6.97
N LYS A 295 -10.98 17.70 7.30
CA LYS A 295 -11.74 18.82 6.74
C LYS A 295 -11.53 18.92 5.23
N ALA A 296 -10.30 18.72 4.76
CA ALA A 296 -9.96 18.69 3.34
C ALA A 296 -10.62 17.51 2.61
N LEU A 297 -10.70 16.32 3.22
CA LEU A 297 -11.40 15.18 2.65
C LEU A 297 -12.90 15.46 2.50
N LEU A 298 -13.54 16.00 3.54
CA LEU A 298 -14.97 16.33 3.50
C LEU A 298 -15.26 17.39 2.42
N ALA A 299 -14.45 18.44 2.35
CA ALA A 299 -14.57 19.47 1.31
C ALA A 299 -14.30 18.92 -0.11
N LEU A 300 -13.39 17.95 -0.24
CA LEU A 300 -13.12 17.26 -1.51
C LEU A 300 -14.31 16.44 -1.96
N LEU A 301 -14.91 15.64 -1.07
CA LEU A 301 -16.09 14.83 -1.36
C LEU A 301 -17.28 15.70 -1.76
N GLU A 302 -17.51 16.78 -1.02
CA GLU A 302 -18.57 17.76 -1.32
C GLU A 302 -18.39 18.40 -2.70
N ARG A 303 -17.18 18.88 -3.01
CA ARG A 303 -16.87 19.54 -4.28
C ARG A 303 -16.91 18.61 -5.49
N THR A 304 -16.37 17.41 -5.35
CA THR A 304 -16.12 16.52 -6.50
C THR A 304 -17.21 15.47 -6.68
N ARG A 305 -18.00 15.22 -5.63
CA ARG A 305 -18.96 14.11 -5.54
C ARG A 305 -18.30 12.76 -5.86
N ALA A 306 -17.10 12.55 -5.34
CA ALA A 306 -16.39 11.30 -5.55
C ALA A 306 -17.13 10.13 -4.90
N ASN A 307 -17.25 9.01 -5.60
CA ASN A 307 -18.11 7.89 -5.22
C ASN A 307 -17.35 6.66 -4.70
N VAL A 308 -16.03 6.60 -4.88
CA VAL A 308 -15.20 5.48 -4.41
C VAL A 308 -14.12 6.00 -3.46
N LEU A 309 -14.13 5.49 -2.21
CA LEU A 309 -13.17 5.88 -1.16
C LEU A 309 -12.36 4.68 -0.68
N PRO A 310 -11.19 4.39 -1.27
CA PRO A 310 -10.19 3.56 -0.64
C PRO A 310 -9.65 4.22 0.63
N ALA A 311 -9.63 3.48 1.72
CA ALA A 311 -9.28 3.98 3.05
C ALA A 311 -8.66 2.90 3.93
N VAL A 312 -8.09 3.33 5.07
CA VAL A 312 -7.67 2.45 6.16
C VAL A 312 -8.64 2.59 7.34
N PRO A 313 -8.72 1.60 8.27
CA PRO A 313 -9.66 1.67 9.40
C PRO A 313 -9.55 2.95 10.23
N THR A 314 -8.34 3.50 10.42
CA THR A 314 -8.13 4.74 11.17
C THR A 314 -8.78 5.96 10.51
N LEU A 315 -8.72 6.06 9.18
CA LEU A 315 -9.35 7.11 8.40
C LEU A 315 -10.87 7.00 8.48
N LEU A 316 -11.41 5.80 8.23
CA LEU A 316 -12.85 5.54 8.32
C LEU A 316 -13.39 5.87 9.71
N ASN A 317 -12.63 5.52 10.74
CA ASN A 317 -12.97 5.85 12.12
C ASN A 317 -13.00 7.36 12.37
N ALA A 318 -12.03 8.11 11.84
CA ALA A 318 -12.00 9.57 11.98
C ALA A 318 -13.24 10.21 11.34
N VAL A 319 -13.63 9.77 10.14
CA VAL A 319 -14.87 10.23 9.48
C VAL A 319 -16.11 9.83 10.30
N ALA A 320 -16.17 8.56 10.71
CA ALA A 320 -17.29 8.00 11.46
C ALA A 320 -17.54 8.72 12.81
N ARG A 321 -16.49 9.19 13.48
CA ARG A 321 -16.59 9.82 14.81
C ARG A 321 -16.61 11.36 14.80
N ALA A 322 -16.30 12.01 13.69
CA ALA A 322 -16.22 13.48 13.67
C ALA A 322 -17.57 14.18 13.48
N ASP A 323 -17.99 15.01 14.44
CA ASP A 323 -19.25 15.78 14.34
C ASP A 323 -19.29 16.71 13.12
N SER A 324 -18.13 17.12 12.62
CA SER A 324 -18.00 17.91 11.39
C SER A 324 -18.31 17.15 10.10
N ALA A 325 -18.29 15.82 10.12
CA ALA A 325 -18.62 14.99 8.97
C ALA A 325 -20.14 14.86 8.82
N LYS A 326 -20.71 15.61 7.88
CA LYS A 326 -22.16 15.62 7.63
C LYS A 326 -22.57 14.56 6.61
N PRO A 327 -23.73 13.90 6.76
CA PRO A 327 -24.21 12.90 5.80
C PRO A 327 -24.25 13.40 4.35
N GLU A 328 -24.57 14.67 4.12
CA GLU A 328 -24.69 15.27 2.79
C GLU A 328 -23.33 15.29 2.06
N GLN A 329 -22.23 15.46 2.79
CA GLN A 329 -20.88 15.44 2.23
C GLN A 329 -20.45 14.02 1.82
N LEU A 330 -21.00 13.00 2.49
CA LEU A 330 -20.73 11.58 2.23
C LEU A 330 -21.75 10.95 1.27
N ALA A 331 -22.80 11.69 0.87
CA ALA A 331 -23.94 11.16 0.15
C ALA A 331 -23.62 10.67 -1.28
N SER A 332 -22.50 11.10 -1.85
CA SER A 332 -22.03 10.64 -3.16
C SER A 332 -21.23 9.33 -3.10
N LEU A 333 -20.78 8.91 -1.93
CA LEU A 333 -20.04 7.66 -1.78
C LEU A 333 -20.96 6.47 -2.02
N GLU A 334 -20.59 5.65 -3.01
CA GLU A 334 -21.18 4.34 -3.25
C GLU A 334 -20.46 3.28 -2.42
N VAL A 335 -19.13 3.33 -2.39
CA VAL A 335 -18.30 2.32 -1.74
C VAL A 335 -17.10 2.96 -1.03
N ALA A 336 -16.91 2.57 0.23
CA ALA A 336 -15.67 2.75 0.96
C ALA A 336 -14.94 1.40 1.06
N ILE A 337 -13.68 1.34 0.65
CA ILE A 337 -12.89 0.11 0.60
C ILE A 337 -11.81 0.21 1.68
N SER A 338 -11.98 -0.55 2.77
CA SER A 338 -11.02 -0.65 3.86
C SER A 338 -9.97 -1.71 3.58
N GLY A 339 -8.70 -1.37 3.78
CA GLY A 339 -7.60 -2.33 3.68
C GLY A 339 -6.40 -1.95 4.55
N GLY A 340 -5.36 -2.79 4.53
CA GLY A 340 -4.09 -2.56 5.21
C GLY A 340 -4.06 -2.85 6.72
N ALA A 341 -5.22 -2.96 7.37
CA ALA A 341 -5.38 -3.44 8.74
C ALA A 341 -6.78 -4.03 8.93
N ALA A 342 -6.97 -4.84 9.96
CA ALA A 342 -8.29 -5.37 10.32
C ALA A 342 -9.28 -4.24 10.59
N LEU A 343 -10.49 -4.34 10.04
CA LEU A 343 -11.55 -3.36 10.25
C LEU A 343 -12.40 -3.73 11.47
N PRO A 344 -12.39 -2.94 12.56
CA PRO A 344 -13.23 -3.23 13.72
C PRO A 344 -14.72 -3.03 13.41
N ASP A 345 -15.57 -3.93 13.92
CA ASP A 345 -17.03 -3.83 13.74
C ASP A 345 -17.62 -2.53 14.30
N GLU A 346 -17.01 -1.96 15.35
CA GLU A 346 -17.42 -0.66 15.88
C GLU A 346 -17.24 0.47 14.85
N VAL A 347 -16.13 0.45 14.10
CA VAL A 347 -15.87 1.43 13.03
C VAL A 347 -16.89 1.25 11.91
N ARG A 348 -17.19 0.00 11.54
CA ARG A 348 -18.22 -0.33 10.55
C ARG A 348 -19.60 0.20 10.97
N ALA A 349 -20.02 -0.08 12.20
CA ALA A 349 -21.30 0.38 12.74
C ALA A 349 -21.37 1.91 12.84
N ALA A 350 -20.29 2.57 13.26
CA ALA A 350 -20.23 4.03 13.33
C ALA A 350 -20.28 4.67 11.95
N PHE A 351 -19.58 4.11 10.96
CA PHE A 351 -19.59 4.62 9.58
C PHE A 351 -20.97 4.48 8.94
N ALA A 352 -21.65 3.33 9.13
CA ALA A 352 -22.99 3.08 8.61
C ALA A 352 -24.06 4.05 9.16
N LYS A 353 -23.84 4.67 10.32
CA LYS A 353 -24.71 5.73 10.86
C LYS A 353 -24.55 7.07 10.13
N LYS A 354 -23.45 7.29 9.41
CA LYS A 354 -23.12 8.56 8.73
C LYS A 354 -23.22 8.50 7.22
N SER A 355 -22.98 7.33 6.62
CA SER A 355 -22.99 7.15 5.18
C SER A 355 -23.77 5.90 4.81
N LYS A 356 -24.45 5.96 3.66
CA LYS A 356 -25.13 4.83 3.02
C LYS A 356 -24.17 4.00 2.14
N ALA A 357 -22.92 4.43 1.99
CA ALA A 357 -21.94 3.73 1.18
C ALA A 357 -21.71 2.31 1.72
N LEU A 358 -21.52 1.36 0.80
CA LEU A 358 -21.08 0.02 1.15
C LEU A 358 -19.67 0.10 1.74
N LEU A 359 -19.47 -0.50 2.90
CA LEU A 359 -18.15 -0.64 3.49
C LEU A 359 -17.61 -2.04 3.19
N ALA A 360 -16.68 -2.13 2.24
CA ALA A 360 -16.00 -3.36 1.88
C ALA A 360 -14.66 -3.48 2.60
N GLU A 361 -14.33 -4.67 3.09
CA GLU A 361 -13.02 -4.96 3.66
C GLU A 361 -12.22 -5.81 2.68
N GLY A 362 -10.96 -5.45 2.47
CA GLY A 362 -10.02 -6.14 1.60
C GLY A 362 -8.77 -6.56 2.36
N TYR A 363 -8.24 -7.72 1.99
CA TYR A 363 -6.99 -8.25 2.48
C TYR A 363 -5.99 -8.40 1.35
N GLY A 364 -4.75 -8.08 1.69
CA GLY A 364 -3.68 -8.05 0.73
C GLY A 364 -2.36 -7.75 1.39
N LEU A 365 -1.31 -7.81 0.57
CA LEU A 365 0.05 -7.56 0.95
C LEU A 365 0.87 -7.15 -0.28
N THR A 366 1.99 -6.50 -0.06
CA THR A 366 2.85 -6.05 -1.16
C THR A 366 3.26 -7.18 -2.09
N GLU A 367 3.50 -8.36 -1.52
CA GLU A 367 3.94 -9.57 -2.19
C GLU A 367 2.86 -10.15 -3.14
N ALA A 368 1.64 -9.61 -3.12
CA ALA A 368 0.52 -9.97 -4.00
C ALA A 368 -0.05 -8.77 -4.78
N SER A 369 0.71 -7.68 -4.92
CA SER A 369 0.44 -6.58 -5.86
C SER A 369 -0.90 -5.81 -5.83
N PRO A 370 -1.62 -5.54 -4.72
CA PRO A 370 -1.58 -6.10 -3.37
C PRO A 370 -2.79 -6.96 -3.00
N VAL A 371 -3.89 -6.92 -3.73
CA VAL A 371 -5.19 -7.43 -3.26
C VAL A 371 -5.29 -8.93 -3.50
N VAL A 372 -5.59 -9.68 -2.44
CA VAL A 372 -5.81 -11.13 -2.50
C VAL A 372 -7.29 -11.45 -2.36
N CYS A 373 -7.89 -10.96 -1.28
CA CYS A 373 -9.31 -11.16 -0.98
C CYS A 373 -9.98 -9.79 -0.82
N CYS A 374 -11.25 -9.71 -1.21
CA CYS A 374 -12.06 -8.53 -0.96
C CYS A 374 -13.52 -8.93 -0.77
N ALA A 375 -14.22 -8.21 0.11
CA ALA A 375 -15.67 -8.30 0.14
C ALA A 375 -16.25 -7.82 -1.20
N ALA A 376 -17.42 -8.34 -1.58
CA ALA A 376 -18.10 -7.88 -2.79
C ALA A 376 -18.35 -6.36 -2.72
N LEU A 377 -18.09 -5.66 -3.82
CA LEU A 377 -18.17 -4.18 -3.86
C LEU A 377 -19.55 -3.65 -4.23
N ARG A 378 -20.48 -4.55 -4.60
CA ARG A 378 -21.87 -4.22 -4.95
C ARG A 378 -22.91 -4.83 -3.99
N LYS A 379 -22.46 -5.47 -2.91
CA LYS A 379 -23.31 -6.08 -1.89
C LYS A 379 -22.74 -5.79 -0.50
N THR A 380 -23.59 -5.84 0.53
CA THR A 380 -23.15 -5.69 1.92
C THR A 380 -22.12 -6.76 2.29
N SER A 381 -20.99 -6.33 2.87
CA SER A 381 -19.94 -7.25 3.29
C SER A 381 -20.30 -7.98 4.58
N LYS A 382 -19.82 -9.22 4.69
CA LYS A 382 -19.91 -10.00 5.93
C LYS A 382 -18.97 -9.37 6.98
N PRO A 383 -19.44 -9.04 8.20
CA PRO A 383 -18.58 -8.57 9.28
C PRO A 383 -17.46 -9.56 9.62
N MET A 384 -16.33 -9.04 10.09
CA MET A 384 -15.13 -9.83 10.43
C MET A 384 -14.69 -10.80 9.34
N SER A 385 -14.76 -10.37 8.07
CA SER A 385 -14.38 -11.18 6.92
C SER A 385 -13.54 -10.35 5.96
N ILE A 386 -12.43 -10.94 5.52
CA ILE A 386 -11.59 -10.39 4.46
C ILE A 386 -12.20 -10.57 3.05
N GLY A 387 -13.38 -11.19 2.97
CA GLY A 387 -14.11 -11.44 1.74
C GLY A 387 -13.64 -12.69 1.01
N LEU A 388 -13.75 -12.66 -0.32
CA LEU A 388 -13.47 -13.80 -1.20
C LEU A 388 -12.19 -13.53 -2.01
N PRO A 389 -11.43 -14.57 -2.41
CA PRO A 389 -10.29 -14.42 -3.32
C PRO A 389 -10.73 -13.72 -4.60
N LEU A 390 -9.88 -12.85 -5.16
CA LEU A 390 -10.14 -12.25 -6.47
C LEU A 390 -10.08 -13.30 -7.61
N PRO A 391 -10.68 -13.04 -8.79
CA PRO A 391 -10.62 -13.94 -9.94
C PRO A 391 -9.20 -14.41 -10.26
N GLY A 392 -9.02 -15.67 -10.66
CA GLY A 392 -7.71 -16.26 -10.93
C GLY A 392 -6.78 -16.42 -9.72
N THR A 393 -7.31 -16.20 -8.49
CA THR A 393 -6.58 -16.42 -7.24
C THR A 393 -7.06 -17.69 -6.56
N ASP A 394 -6.13 -18.56 -6.23
CA ASP A 394 -6.31 -19.75 -5.41
C ASP A 394 -5.86 -19.45 -3.98
N ILE A 395 -6.63 -19.90 -3.00
CA ILE A 395 -6.21 -19.87 -1.60
C ILE A 395 -6.40 -21.23 -0.93
N ARG A 396 -5.65 -21.47 0.14
CA ARG A 396 -5.88 -22.57 1.09
C ARG A 396 -5.45 -22.16 2.48
N PHE A 397 -5.88 -22.90 3.49
CA PHE A 397 -5.40 -22.75 4.85
C PHE A 397 -4.60 -23.99 5.24
N VAL A 398 -3.47 -23.81 5.91
CA VAL A 398 -2.63 -24.93 6.37
C VAL A 398 -2.31 -24.81 7.85
N ASP A 399 -2.07 -25.93 8.50
CA ASP A 399 -1.52 -25.96 9.85
C ASP A 399 -0.06 -25.44 9.84
N VAL A 400 0.29 -24.62 10.83
CA VAL A 400 1.58 -23.92 10.88
C VAL A 400 2.74 -24.88 11.10
N ASP A 401 2.51 -25.96 11.84
CA ASP A 401 3.53 -26.89 12.29
C ASP A 401 3.78 -27.99 11.25
N ASN A 402 2.72 -28.58 10.72
CA ASN A 402 2.82 -29.74 9.82
C ASN A 402 2.48 -29.46 8.34
N GLN A 403 2.01 -28.25 8.01
CA GLN A 403 1.66 -27.80 6.66
C GLN A 403 0.53 -28.61 5.96
N SER A 404 -0.23 -29.42 6.70
CA SER A 404 -1.43 -30.08 6.17
C SER A 404 -2.55 -29.06 5.96
N VAL A 405 -3.39 -29.30 4.96
CA VAL A 405 -4.55 -28.44 4.69
C VAL A 405 -5.57 -28.62 5.81
N VAL A 406 -6.02 -27.51 6.38
CA VAL A 406 -7.06 -27.51 7.44
C VAL A 406 -8.45 -27.37 6.84
N GLY A 407 -9.45 -27.90 7.54
CA GLY A 407 -10.85 -27.91 7.12
C GLY A 407 -11.53 -26.53 7.21
N VAL A 408 -12.71 -26.41 6.59
CA VAL A 408 -13.54 -25.21 6.71
C VAL A 408 -13.93 -24.99 8.17
N GLY A 409 -13.64 -23.80 8.70
CA GLY A 409 -13.92 -23.43 10.09
C GLY A 409 -12.75 -23.64 11.04
N GLU A 410 -11.67 -24.29 10.60
CA GLU A 410 -10.45 -24.48 11.37
C GLU A 410 -9.48 -23.30 11.18
N ASN A 411 -8.68 -23.02 12.21
CA ASN A 411 -7.67 -21.97 12.14
C ASN A 411 -6.46 -22.48 11.37
N GLY A 412 -5.99 -21.66 10.43
CA GLY A 412 -4.81 -21.98 9.66
C GLY A 412 -4.07 -20.75 9.18
N GLU A 413 -2.91 -21.02 8.63
CA GLU A 413 -2.10 -20.08 7.89
C GLU A 413 -2.61 -20.00 6.45
N LEU A 414 -2.96 -18.81 5.99
CA LEU A 414 -3.45 -18.59 4.63
C LEU A 414 -2.29 -18.81 3.64
N GLN A 415 -2.53 -19.54 2.57
CA GLN A 415 -1.60 -19.62 1.45
C GLN A 415 -2.28 -19.18 0.17
N VAL A 416 -1.58 -18.43 -0.68
CA VAL A 416 -2.14 -17.77 -1.87
C VAL A 416 -1.36 -18.16 -3.09
N LYS A 417 -2.04 -18.44 -4.20
CA LYS A 417 -1.44 -18.64 -5.51
C LYS A 417 -2.23 -17.86 -6.55
N GLY A 418 -1.54 -17.09 -7.37
CA GLY A 418 -2.19 -16.31 -8.42
C GLY A 418 -1.19 -15.48 -9.22
N PRO A 419 -1.63 -14.90 -10.35
CA PRO A 419 -0.77 -14.11 -11.24
C PRO A 419 -0.24 -12.83 -10.58
N GLN A 420 -0.89 -12.33 -9.52
CA GLN A 420 -0.48 -11.15 -8.76
C GLN A 420 0.66 -11.40 -7.77
N VAL A 421 0.99 -12.66 -7.49
CA VAL A 421 2.03 -13.04 -6.52
C VAL A 421 3.42 -12.78 -7.11
N MET A 422 4.23 -12.08 -6.35
CA MET A 422 5.57 -11.65 -6.74
C MET A 422 6.55 -12.83 -6.93
N PRO A 423 7.61 -12.67 -7.76
CA PRO A 423 8.70 -13.65 -7.89
C PRO A 423 9.62 -13.77 -6.67
N GLY A 424 9.68 -12.80 -5.76
CA GLY A 424 10.55 -12.85 -4.58
C GLY A 424 11.06 -11.48 -4.10
N TYR A 425 11.95 -11.50 -3.11
CA TYR A 425 12.62 -10.32 -2.59
C TYR A 425 13.98 -10.09 -3.27
N TYR A 426 14.31 -8.82 -3.50
CA TYR A 426 15.58 -8.39 -4.05
C TYR A 426 16.75 -8.74 -3.12
N ASP A 427 17.75 -9.41 -3.67
CA ASP A 427 19.00 -9.80 -2.98
C ASP A 427 18.76 -10.47 -1.61
N ASN A 428 17.70 -11.28 -1.52
CA ASN A 428 17.32 -11.97 -0.29
C ASN A 428 16.69 -13.34 -0.61
N GLU A 429 17.53 -14.28 -1.02
CA GLU A 429 17.11 -15.63 -1.38
C GLU A 429 16.44 -16.37 -0.21
N ASP A 430 16.94 -16.17 1.00
CA ASP A 430 16.40 -16.81 2.21
C ASP A 430 14.95 -16.39 2.45
N ALA A 431 14.68 -15.08 2.45
CA ALA A 431 13.32 -14.58 2.56
C ALA A 431 12.45 -15.01 1.39
N SER A 432 13.02 -15.09 0.17
CA SER A 432 12.29 -15.56 -1.01
C SER A 432 11.93 -17.05 -0.94
N ARG A 433 12.78 -17.89 -0.34
CA ARG A 433 12.49 -19.31 -0.11
C ARG A 433 11.47 -19.51 1.02
N ASP A 434 11.58 -18.73 2.09
CA ASP A 434 10.61 -18.76 3.19
C ASP A 434 9.21 -18.38 2.72
N LEU A 435 9.12 -17.31 1.91
CA LEU A 435 7.90 -16.81 1.33
C LEU A 435 7.15 -17.84 0.47
N HIS A 436 7.88 -18.56 -0.39
CA HIS A 436 7.30 -19.56 -1.29
C HIS A 436 7.05 -20.92 -0.62
N GLY A 437 7.42 -21.04 0.66
CA GLY A 437 7.48 -22.31 1.37
C GLY A 437 8.61 -23.20 0.86
N ARG A 438 9.09 -24.11 1.73
CA ARG A 438 9.86 -25.27 1.26
C ARG A 438 8.90 -26.17 0.49
N LEU A 439 8.78 -25.97 -0.82
CA LEU A 439 8.24 -27.02 -1.68
C LEU A 439 9.13 -28.24 -1.46
N ALA A 440 8.62 -29.25 -0.74
CA ALA A 440 9.28 -30.54 -0.70
C ALA A 440 9.48 -30.96 -2.16
N PRO A 441 10.72 -31.27 -2.60
CA PRO A 441 10.94 -31.67 -3.98
C PRO A 441 10.03 -32.86 -4.26
N ASP A 442 9.24 -32.77 -5.33
CA ASP A 442 8.56 -33.93 -5.89
C ASP A 442 9.62 -35.02 -6.08
N ARG A 443 9.43 -36.18 -5.44
CA ARG A 443 10.40 -37.30 -5.38
C ARG A 443 10.59 -38.00 -6.73
N ARG A 444 10.35 -37.32 -7.85
CA ARG A 444 10.49 -37.83 -9.22
C ARG A 444 11.45 -37.00 -10.07
N ARG A 445 12.65 -36.71 -9.57
CA ARG A 445 13.85 -36.51 -10.41
C ARG A 445 15.10 -36.47 -9.54
N ARG A 446 15.97 -37.46 -9.71
CA ARG A 446 17.33 -37.47 -9.15
C ARG A 446 18.22 -36.51 -9.96
N PRO A 447 19.02 -35.63 -9.35
CA PRO A 447 20.08 -34.93 -10.06
C PRO A 447 21.45 -35.58 -9.80
N HIS A 448 22.17 -35.85 -10.88
CA HIS A 448 23.62 -36.09 -10.86
C HIS A 448 24.39 -34.77 -11.05
N GLY A 449 25.55 -34.67 -10.42
CA GLY A 449 26.73 -34.02 -11.01
C GLY A 449 27.10 -32.62 -10.49
N ARG A 450 28.29 -32.53 -9.87
CA ARG A 450 28.96 -31.32 -9.36
C ARG A 450 29.70 -30.54 -10.48
N GLY A 451 29.86 -29.22 -10.34
CA GLY A 451 30.85 -28.45 -11.13
C GLY A 451 30.76 -26.92 -11.08
N ARG A 452 31.70 -26.30 -10.34
CA ARG A 452 32.32 -24.94 -10.34
C ARG A 452 31.63 -23.67 -10.92
N LEU A 453 31.91 -22.58 -10.17
CA LEU A 453 31.71 -21.13 -10.31
C LEU A 453 31.66 -20.53 -11.75
N ARG A 454 30.56 -19.80 -12.05
CA ARG A 454 30.44 -18.59 -12.91
C ARG A 454 29.08 -17.92 -12.60
N LEU A 455 29.03 -16.60 -12.39
CA LEU A 455 27.78 -15.81 -12.53
C LEU A 455 27.48 -15.67 -14.04
N PRO A 456 26.21 -15.70 -14.51
CA PRO A 456 25.15 -14.81 -14.02
C PRO A 456 23.72 -15.41 -13.90
N ARG A 457 22.85 -14.66 -13.21
CA ARG A 457 21.40 -14.48 -13.47
C ARG A 457 20.56 -15.72 -13.79
N ARG A 458 19.70 -16.15 -12.84
CA ARG A 458 18.29 -16.51 -13.11
C ARG A 458 17.43 -16.23 -11.86
N PRO A 459 16.34 -15.45 -11.92
CA PRO A 459 15.28 -15.59 -10.94
C PRO A 459 14.71 -17.01 -11.08
N TYR A 460 14.46 -17.67 -9.95
CA TYR A 460 13.87 -18.99 -9.90
C TYR A 460 12.54 -19.01 -10.67
N GLN A 461 12.51 -19.71 -11.81
CA GLN A 461 11.32 -19.96 -12.61
C GLN A 461 10.73 -21.33 -12.24
N GLY A 462 10.16 -21.42 -11.04
CA GLY A 462 9.33 -22.57 -10.65
C GLY A 462 7.89 -22.39 -11.14
N PRO A 463 7.16 -23.47 -11.46
CA PRO A 463 5.78 -23.37 -11.93
C PRO A 463 4.85 -23.03 -10.76
N HIS A 464 4.25 -21.84 -10.81
CA HIS A 464 3.17 -21.33 -9.98
C HIS A 464 3.49 -21.05 -8.49
N HIS A 465 3.67 -19.77 -8.19
CA HIS A 465 4.01 -19.22 -6.88
C HIS A 465 2.89 -19.42 -5.86
N LEU A 466 3.14 -20.29 -4.88
CA LEU A 466 2.39 -20.39 -3.64
C LEU A 466 3.05 -19.45 -2.61
N LEU A 467 2.25 -18.67 -1.90
CA LEU A 467 2.66 -17.64 -0.95
C LEU A 467 2.20 -18.05 0.44
N ARG A 468 3.07 -18.07 1.45
CA ARG A 468 2.71 -18.39 2.85
C ARG A 468 2.36 -17.12 3.64
N LEU A 469 1.16 -17.04 4.23
CA LEU A 469 0.59 -15.84 4.88
C LEU A 469 0.02 -16.10 6.27
N GLN A 470 0.18 -15.12 7.15
CA GLN A 470 -0.42 -14.93 8.49
C GLN A 470 -1.50 -15.92 8.96
N ARG A 471 -1.41 -16.32 10.23
CA ARG A 471 -2.45 -17.06 10.96
C ARG A 471 -3.74 -16.25 11.01
N LEU A 472 -4.79 -16.75 10.37
CA LEU A 472 -6.15 -16.20 10.48
C LEU A 472 -6.96 -17.09 11.43
N SER A 473 -7.63 -16.46 12.38
CA SER A 473 -8.49 -17.14 13.35
C SER A 473 -9.96 -17.02 12.93
N ALA A 474 -10.67 -18.13 12.82
CA ALA A 474 -12.11 -18.16 12.76
C ALA A 474 -12.68 -17.81 14.16
N HIS A 475 -13.32 -16.65 14.30
CA HIS A 475 -14.13 -16.35 15.47
C HIS A 475 -15.56 -16.86 15.25
N HIS A 476 -15.94 -17.92 15.96
CA HIS A 476 -17.33 -18.32 16.15
C HIS A 476 -17.84 -17.79 17.48
N ARG A 477 -18.92 -17.00 17.46
CA ARG A 477 -19.75 -16.81 18.66
C ARG A 477 -20.51 -18.11 18.88
N ARG A 478 -20.34 -18.74 20.04
CA ARG A 478 -21.34 -19.69 20.54
C ARG A 478 -22.59 -18.87 20.88
N SER A 479 -23.70 -19.14 20.19
CA SER A 479 -25.02 -18.68 20.64
C SER A 479 -25.29 -19.27 22.02
N ALA A 480 -25.59 -18.42 22.99
CA ALA A 480 -26.13 -18.83 24.28
C ALA A 480 -27.57 -18.32 24.34
N ASP A 481 -28.48 -19.15 23.86
CA ASP A 481 -29.89 -19.15 24.27
C ASP A 481 -30.22 -20.58 24.71
N ASP A 482 -30.26 -20.79 26.03
CA ASP A 482 -31.13 -21.78 26.66
C ASP A 482 -31.53 -21.26 28.06
N PRO A 483 -32.79 -20.82 28.25
CA PRO A 483 -33.28 -20.42 29.54
C PRO A 483 -33.96 -21.61 30.19
N ARG A 484 -33.26 -22.40 31.01
CA ARG A 484 -33.90 -23.29 32.00
C ARG A 484 -32.96 -23.78 33.11
N GLY A 485 -33.21 -23.29 34.32
CA GLY A 485 -33.11 -24.08 35.56
C GLY A 485 -31.74 -24.15 36.25
N SER A 486 -31.57 -23.38 37.32
CA SER A 486 -31.72 -23.91 38.69
C SER A 486 -31.27 -22.89 39.74
N ARG A 487 -32.16 -22.68 40.71
CA ARG A 487 -31.95 -21.96 41.96
C ARG A 487 -30.95 -22.71 42.83
N ARG A 488 -30.04 -21.99 43.48
CA ARG A 488 -29.88 -21.89 44.96
C ARG A 488 -28.51 -21.31 45.32
N GLY A 489 -28.48 -20.51 46.39
CA GLY A 489 -27.26 -20.29 47.17
C GLY A 489 -26.88 -18.84 47.40
N GLN A 490 -27.69 -18.11 48.19
CA GLN A 490 -27.24 -16.93 48.92
C GLN A 490 -25.95 -17.22 49.71
N ARG A 491 -25.01 -16.27 49.76
CA ARG A 491 -24.61 -15.62 51.03
C ARG A 491 -23.65 -14.45 50.83
N HIS A 492 -24.01 -13.37 51.52
CA HIS A 492 -23.32 -12.12 51.77
C HIS A 492 -21.81 -12.20 52.01
N ARG A 493 -21.07 -11.19 51.53
CA ARG A 493 -20.04 -10.51 52.35
C ARG A 493 -20.06 -8.99 52.15
N ARG A 494 -20.21 -8.31 53.29
CA ARG A 494 -20.12 -6.87 53.49
C ARG A 494 -18.68 -6.38 53.43
N ALA A 495 -18.58 -5.10 53.07
CA ALA A 495 -17.42 -4.23 53.12
C ALA A 495 -16.79 -4.07 54.52
N ARG A 496 -15.49 -3.77 54.54
CA ARG A 496 -14.80 -2.73 55.36
C ARG A 496 -13.33 -2.72 54.95
N ARG A 497 -12.85 -1.64 54.35
CA ARG A 497 -12.25 -0.41 54.94
C ARG A 497 -10.82 -0.61 55.45
N ILE A 498 -9.95 0.11 54.76
CA ILE A 498 -8.52 0.36 54.94
C ILE A 498 -8.26 1.16 56.23
N SER A 499 -7.18 0.82 56.95
CA SER A 499 -6.49 1.74 57.87
C SER A 499 -5.06 1.25 58.19
N ARG A 500 -4.09 1.94 57.59
CA ARG A 500 -2.80 2.44 58.14
C ARG A 500 -2.05 1.62 59.22
N ARG A 501 -0.77 1.31 58.94
CA ARG A 501 0.46 1.89 59.54
C ARG A 501 1.65 0.92 59.31
N GLY A 502 2.77 1.45 58.80
CA GLY A 502 4.08 0.77 58.90
C GLY A 502 4.70 1.00 60.30
N PRO A 503 6.04 0.99 60.48
CA PRO A 503 7.13 0.57 59.58
C PRO A 503 8.15 -0.36 60.29
N GLY A 504 9.19 -0.82 59.58
CA GLY A 504 10.45 -1.19 60.24
C GLY A 504 11.23 -2.36 59.63
N GLY A 505 12.52 -2.14 59.42
CA GLY A 505 13.53 -3.17 59.69
C GLY A 505 14.27 -3.75 58.48
N LEU A 506 15.46 -3.21 58.23
CA LEU A 506 16.57 -3.78 57.47
C LEU A 506 17.02 -5.15 58.05
N TYR A 507 17.50 -6.08 57.21
CA TYR A 507 18.78 -6.80 57.39
C TYR A 507 19.16 -7.60 56.13
N GLN A 508 20.46 -7.58 55.81
CA GLN A 508 21.14 -8.23 54.70
C GLN A 508 21.29 -9.76 54.89
N ALA A 509 21.34 -10.52 53.78
CA ALA A 509 22.23 -11.68 53.66
C ALA A 509 22.54 -11.98 52.18
N GLN A 510 23.83 -12.09 51.87
CA GLN A 510 24.40 -12.48 50.59
C GLN A 510 24.31 -14.00 50.37
N GLY A 511 24.02 -14.41 49.14
CA GLY A 511 24.25 -15.75 48.61
C GLY A 511 24.25 -15.70 47.08
N ARG A 512 25.43 -15.82 46.45
CA ARG A 512 25.63 -16.11 45.02
C ARG A 512 25.84 -17.63 44.85
N PRO A 513 25.87 -18.18 43.62
CA PRO A 513 25.03 -17.92 42.44
C PRO A 513 24.41 -19.24 41.94
N ASP A 514 23.31 -19.19 41.19
CA ASP A 514 22.99 -20.32 40.31
C ASP A 514 22.60 -19.84 38.91
N ARG A 515 23.23 -20.49 37.92
CA ARG A 515 23.09 -20.20 36.50
C ARG A 515 21.83 -20.91 36.02
N ASP A 516 20.78 -20.17 35.68
CA ASP A 516 19.80 -20.68 34.73
C ASP A 516 19.40 -19.63 33.70
N ARG A 517 19.39 -20.09 32.44
CA ARG A 517 19.15 -19.32 31.23
C ARG A 517 17.64 -19.11 31.09
N SER A 518 17.13 -17.96 31.52
CA SER A 518 15.80 -17.50 31.10
C SER A 518 15.91 -16.68 29.80
N ARG A 519 15.39 -17.25 28.71
CA ARG A 519 15.06 -16.54 27.47
C ARG A 519 14.14 -15.35 27.82
N PRO A 520 14.35 -14.14 27.26
CA PRO A 520 13.38 -13.07 27.42
C PRO A 520 12.06 -13.50 26.78
N GLN A 521 10.97 -13.44 27.56
CA GLN A 521 9.62 -13.60 27.05
C GLN A 521 9.36 -12.53 25.98
N GLU A 522 9.21 -12.98 24.74
CA GLU A 522 8.81 -12.16 23.62
C GLU A 522 7.37 -11.67 23.84
N LEU A 523 7.20 -10.35 23.98
CA LEU A 523 5.90 -9.71 23.80
C LEU A 523 5.36 -10.05 22.39
N PRO A 524 4.04 -10.25 22.20
CA PRO A 524 3.54 -10.73 20.93
C PRO A 524 3.81 -9.72 19.81
N PHE A 525 4.66 -10.11 18.86
CA PHE A 525 5.05 -9.43 17.62
C PHE A 525 3.88 -8.96 16.70
N ARG A 526 2.62 -9.18 17.11
CA ARG A 526 1.38 -8.87 16.38
C ARG A 526 0.99 -7.39 16.40
N GLN A 527 1.29 -6.66 17.49
CA GLN A 527 0.89 -5.26 17.64
C GLN A 527 1.84 -4.31 16.90
N ALA A 528 3.15 -4.55 16.96
CA ALA A 528 4.18 -3.63 16.49
C ALA A 528 4.18 -3.38 14.97
N GLN A 529 3.80 -4.36 14.15
CA GLN A 529 3.75 -4.25 12.69
C GLN A 529 2.54 -3.43 12.20
N GLN A 530 1.37 -3.71 12.78
CA GLN A 530 0.16 -2.93 12.53
C GLN A 530 0.31 -1.52 13.09
N ASP A 531 0.91 -1.38 14.27
CA ASP A 531 1.18 -0.10 14.90
C ASP A 531 2.17 0.74 14.10
N ARG A 532 3.18 0.21 13.40
CA ARG A 532 4.11 1.05 12.61
C ARG A 532 3.52 1.57 11.30
N ASN A 533 2.77 0.74 10.56
CA ASN A 533 2.09 1.18 9.34
C ASN A 533 0.88 2.07 9.67
N ALA A 534 0.14 1.74 10.72
CA ALA A 534 -0.90 2.62 11.27
C ALA A 534 -0.28 3.87 11.89
N GLN A 535 0.89 3.83 12.53
CA GLN A 535 1.63 5.01 13.01
C GLN A 535 2.12 5.86 11.86
N ALA A 536 2.58 5.31 10.74
CA ALA A 536 2.94 6.11 9.57
C ALA A 536 1.71 6.88 9.01
N LEU A 537 0.54 6.24 9.00
CA LEU A 537 -0.74 6.87 8.63
C LEU A 537 -1.34 7.76 9.74
N HIS A 538 -1.03 7.50 11.02
CA HIS A 538 -1.55 8.22 12.21
C HIS A 538 -0.65 9.42 12.60
N LEU A 539 0.67 9.32 12.44
CA LEU A 539 1.64 10.41 12.57
C LEU A 539 1.38 11.49 11.53
N GLN A 540 0.94 11.13 10.32
CA GLN A 540 0.45 12.09 9.31
C GLN A 540 -0.68 12.98 9.85
N GLY A 541 -1.57 12.45 10.71
CA GLY A 541 -2.61 13.19 11.39
C GLY A 541 -2.11 14.06 12.57
N ARG A 542 -1.10 13.60 13.32
CA ARG A 542 -0.55 14.37 14.47
C ARG A 542 0.33 15.55 14.04
N PHE A 543 1.10 15.43 12.95
CA PHE A 543 1.86 16.55 12.40
C PHE A 543 0.98 17.64 11.78
N ALA A 544 -0.24 17.30 11.30
CA ALA A 544 -1.23 18.30 10.85
C ALA A 544 -1.74 19.17 12.02
N GLN A 545 -2.00 18.56 13.18
CA GLN A 545 -2.43 19.30 14.37
C GLN A 545 -1.36 20.23 14.94
N ASN A 546 -0.07 19.88 14.82
CA ASN A 546 1.02 20.74 15.28
C ASN A 546 1.32 21.90 14.31
N ALA A 547 1.24 21.66 13.00
CA ALA A 547 1.38 22.72 12.00
C ALA A 547 0.21 23.72 12.03
N ASP A 548 -1.02 23.24 12.26
CA ASP A 548 -2.19 24.12 12.44
C ASP A 548 -2.24 24.79 13.82
N ARG A 549 -1.74 24.15 14.89
CA ARG A 549 -1.58 24.83 16.20
C ARG A 549 -0.57 25.96 16.15
N GLN A 550 0.56 25.78 15.48
CA GLN A 550 1.52 26.87 15.25
C GLN A 550 0.91 27.97 14.38
N ALA A 551 0.19 27.62 13.30
CA ALA A 551 -0.47 28.61 12.45
C ALA A 551 -1.66 29.35 13.11
N LEU A 552 -2.33 28.73 14.09
CA LEU A 552 -3.38 29.37 14.89
C LEU A 552 -2.82 30.21 16.03
N GLN A 553 -1.69 29.81 16.63
CA GLN A 553 -1.00 30.61 17.67
C GLN A 553 -0.30 31.83 17.09
N GLU A 554 0.26 31.75 15.86
CA GLU A 554 0.85 32.89 15.14
C GLU A 554 -0.18 33.85 14.53
N ARG A 555 -1.47 33.49 14.53
CA ARG A 555 -2.57 34.40 14.13
C ARG A 555 -3.26 35.07 15.31
N ALA A 556 -2.96 34.62 16.53
CA ALA A 556 -3.48 35.17 17.78
C ALA A 556 -2.47 36.07 18.52
N ALA A 557 -1.26 36.21 17.96
CA ALA A 557 -0.24 37.21 18.32
C ALA A 557 -0.05 38.15 17.13
#